data_AF-A0A8B9P8B5-F1
#
_entry.id   AF-A0A8B9P8B5-F1
#
_cell.length_a   1.000
_cell.length_b   1.000
_cell.length_c   1.000
_cell.angle_alpha   90.00
_cell.angle_beta   90.00
_cell.angle_gamma   90.00
#
_symmetry.space_group_name_H-M   'P 1'
#
loop_
_entity.id
_entity.type
_entity.pdbx_description
1 polymer ?
#
loop_
_entity_poly.entity_id
_entity_poly.type
_entity_poly.pdbx_seq_one_letter_code
_entity_poly.pdbx_strand_id
1 'polypeptide(L)'
;AKLFGFLPEPFLVLPREEAQKGPLLFDDLPPAGSADSGMGTLLLVSAFGEIVSVEKTVKRCLLDTFKHTDEEFLKQASSQKPAWKDGSTATCVLAVDNTLYIANLGDSRAILCRYNEESQKYAALSLSKEHNPTQYEERMRIQKAGGNVRDGRVLGVLEVSRSIGDGQYKRCGVISVPDIKRCQLAHNDRFILIACDGLFKVFTPEEAVNFIVSCLEDKNIQTREGKLEADARYEAACNRLANKAVQRGSADNVTVMVVRIEH
;
A
#
# COMPACT_ATOMS: atom_id res chain seq x y z
N ALA A 1 -8.88 -7.38 -13.12
CA ALA A 1 -9.49 -6.50 -12.10
C ALA A 1 -8.38 -5.83 -11.29
N LYS A 2 -8.67 -4.82 -10.46
CA LYS A 2 -7.68 -4.18 -9.58
C LYS A 2 -8.22 -4.13 -8.16
N LEU A 3 -7.46 -4.67 -7.21
CA LEU A 3 -7.85 -4.77 -5.81
C LEU A 3 -7.17 -3.65 -5.02
N PHE A 4 -7.99 -2.81 -4.37
CA PHE A 4 -7.52 -1.82 -3.41
C PHE A 4 -7.96 -2.24 -2.02
N GLY A 5 -7.02 -2.34 -1.10
CA GLY A 5 -7.27 -2.66 0.30
C GLY A 5 -6.75 -1.55 1.21
N PHE A 6 -7.63 -0.99 2.03
CA PHE A 6 -7.27 -0.16 3.17
C PHE A 6 -7.74 -0.86 4.44
N LEU A 7 -6.81 -1.15 5.34
CA LEU A 7 -7.10 -1.82 6.61
C LEU A 7 -6.81 -0.83 7.75
N PRO A 8 -7.83 -0.12 8.27
CA PRO A 8 -7.72 0.54 9.56
C PRO A 8 -7.77 -0.52 10.68
N GLU A 9 -6.97 -0.35 11.74
CA GLU A 9 -7.06 -1.11 12.99
C GLU A 9 -8.53 -1.11 13.48
N PRO A 10 -9.20 -2.28 13.50
CA PRO A 10 -9.06 -3.18 14.66
C PRO A 10 -9.03 -4.69 14.31
N PHE A 11 -8.71 -5.08 13.07
CA PHE A 11 -8.82 -6.49 12.63
C PHE A 11 -7.55 -7.36 12.77
N LEU A 12 -6.44 -6.82 13.29
CA LEU A 12 -5.28 -7.63 13.66
C LEU A 12 -5.30 -7.89 15.17
N VAL A 13 -6.08 -8.87 15.61
CA VAL A 13 -5.82 -9.51 16.91
C VAL A 13 -4.51 -10.29 16.75
N LEU A 14 -3.39 -9.62 17.02
CA LEU A 14 -2.12 -10.29 17.25
C LEU A 14 -2.30 -11.22 18.46
N PRO A 15 -1.84 -12.49 18.39
CA PRO A 15 -1.88 -13.35 19.57
C PRO A 15 -1.05 -12.69 20.67
N ARG A 16 -1.69 -12.29 21.77
CA ARG A 16 -0.97 -12.08 23.02
C ARG A 16 -0.45 -13.46 23.43
N GLU A 17 0.84 -13.69 23.30
CA GLU A 17 1.48 -14.79 24.02
C GLU A 17 1.31 -14.52 25.52
N GLU A 18 0.36 -15.23 26.12
CA GLU A 18 0.29 -15.40 27.57
C GLU A 18 1.53 -16.18 28.03
N ALA A 19 2.58 -15.45 28.40
CA ALA A 19 3.67 -16.04 29.18
C ALA A 19 3.27 -16.05 30.67
N GLN A 20 2.41 -17.00 31.06
CA GLN A 20 2.33 -17.44 32.44
C GLN A 20 3.55 -18.30 32.77
N LYS A 21 4.39 -17.86 33.72
CA LYS A 21 5.16 -18.74 34.62
C LYS A 21 5.55 -18.01 35.91
N GLY A 22 4.78 -18.30 36.96
CA GLY A 22 5.25 -18.55 38.34
C GLY A 22 5.80 -17.39 39.21
N PRO A 23 5.58 -17.42 40.53
CA PRO A 23 5.96 -16.32 41.42
C PRO A 23 7.44 -16.43 41.80
N LEU A 24 8.17 -15.33 41.70
CA LEU A 24 9.47 -15.20 42.37
C LEU A 24 9.30 -14.23 43.54
N LEU A 25 9.11 -14.84 44.70
CA LEU A 25 9.38 -14.26 46.01
C LEU A 25 10.89 -14.11 46.13
N PHE A 26 11.40 -12.90 46.37
CA PHE A 26 12.54 -12.64 47.28
C PHE A 26 12.61 -11.14 47.56
N ASP A 27 12.65 -10.85 48.86
CA ASP A 27 12.74 -9.55 49.51
C ASP A 27 14.08 -8.83 49.25
N ASP A 28 14.06 -7.56 49.69
CA ASP A 28 15.19 -6.67 50.05
C ASP A 28 15.69 -5.66 49.00
N LEU A 29 15.17 -4.44 49.17
CA LEU A 29 15.83 -3.17 48.82
C LEU A 29 17.15 -2.99 49.61
N PRO A 30 18.11 -2.25 49.04
CA PRO A 30 18.73 -1.16 49.80
C PRO A 30 18.71 0.18 49.04
N PRO A 31 18.98 1.31 49.72
CA PRO A 31 18.58 2.65 49.24
C PRO A 31 19.62 3.33 48.34
N ALA A 32 19.09 4.27 47.54
CA ALA A 32 19.68 5.41 46.84
C ALA A 32 21.22 5.55 46.77
N GLY A 33 21.72 5.56 45.52
CA GLY A 33 23.03 6.08 45.15
C GLY A 33 23.03 6.50 43.68
N SER A 34 23.29 7.78 43.45
CA SER A 34 23.24 8.50 42.18
C SER A 34 24.08 7.91 41.04
N ALA A 35 23.46 7.65 39.88
CA ALA A 35 24.08 7.68 38.55
C ALA A 35 22.98 7.73 37.47
N ASP A 36 22.59 8.96 37.10
CA ASP A 36 21.72 9.22 35.95
C ASP A 36 22.54 9.04 34.65
N SER A 37 22.13 8.11 33.78
CA SER A 37 22.50 8.01 32.34
C SER A 37 22.07 6.69 31.66
N GLY A 38 21.55 5.68 32.39
CA GLY A 38 21.26 4.36 31.80
C GLY A 38 19.81 4.11 31.32
N MET A 39 18.84 4.89 31.79
CA MET A 39 17.42 4.58 31.56
C MET A 39 16.92 4.94 30.16
N GLY A 40 17.48 6.00 29.56
CA GLY A 40 17.15 6.42 28.20
C GLY A 40 17.56 5.36 27.17
N THR A 41 18.76 4.80 27.28
CA THR A 41 19.28 3.82 26.30
C THR A 41 18.58 2.47 26.39
N LEU A 42 18.21 2.00 27.59
CA LEU A 42 17.57 0.69 27.75
C LEU A 42 16.13 0.67 27.20
N LEU A 43 15.34 1.71 27.49
CA LEU A 43 13.99 1.90 26.92
C LEU A 43 14.03 2.11 25.41
N LEU A 44 15.03 2.84 24.91
CA LEU A 44 15.21 3.04 23.48
C LEU A 44 15.53 1.70 22.80
N VAL A 45 16.41 0.87 23.37
CA VAL A 45 16.79 -0.44 22.82
C VAL A 45 15.62 -1.42 22.86
N SER A 46 14.81 -1.43 23.91
CA SER A 46 13.61 -2.29 23.97
C SER A 46 12.54 -1.83 22.96
N ALA A 47 12.28 -0.53 22.87
CA ALA A 47 11.36 0.03 21.88
C ALA A 47 11.85 -0.20 20.44
N PHE A 48 13.15 -0.06 20.19
CA PHE A 48 13.74 -0.41 18.89
C PHE A 48 13.63 -1.92 18.61
N GLY A 49 13.83 -2.77 19.60
CA GLY A 49 13.63 -4.22 19.49
C GLY A 49 12.19 -4.60 19.15
N GLU A 50 11.22 -3.97 19.82
CA GLU A 50 9.79 -4.16 19.57
C GLU A 50 9.38 -3.62 18.19
N ILE A 51 9.81 -2.41 17.79
CA ILE A 51 9.52 -1.83 16.47
C ILE A 51 10.08 -2.72 15.35
N VAL A 52 11.31 -3.24 15.51
CA VAL A 52 11.91 -4.16 14.52
C VAL A 52 11.15 -5.49 14.48
N SER A 53 10.62 -5.95 15.61
CA SER A 53 9.80 -7.16 15.69
C SER A 53 8.45 -6.97 14.98
N VAL A 54 7.78 -5.83 15.22
CA VAL A 54 6.50 -5.48 14.58
C VAL A 54 6.68 -5.32 13.07
N GLU A 55 7.70 -4.60 12.61
CA GLU A 55 7.96 -4.43 11.17
C GLU A 55 8.19 -5.77 10.46
N LYS A 56 8.98 -6.68 11.05
CA LYS A 56 9.19 -8.02 10.50
C LYS A 56 7.89 -8.82 10.45
N THR A 57 7.08 -8.71 11.50
CA THR A 57 5.79 -9.41 11.60
C THR A 57 4.82 -8.90 10.55
N VAL A 58 4.64 -7.58 10.44
CA VAL A 58 3.77 -6.96 9.42
C VAL A 58 4.21 -7.33 8.01
N LYS A 59 5.52 -7.24 7.71
CA LYS A 59 6.05 -7.64 6.41
C LYS A 59 5.75 -9.11 6.11
N ARG A 60 5.97 -10.00 7.07
CA ARG A 60 5.68 -11.43 6.92
C ARG A 60 4.19 -11.68 6.69
N CYS A 61 3.32 -11.08 7.49
CA CYS A 61 1.87 -11.18 7.34
C CYS A 61 1.41 -10.73 5.96
N LEU A 62 1.92 -9.61 5.45
CA LEU A 62 1.60 -9.12 4.11
C LEU A 62 2.08 -10.11 3.03
N LEU A 63 3.32 -10.60 3.12
CA LEU A 63 3.84 -11.59 2.15
C LEU A 63 3.02 -12.88 2.16
N ASP A 64 2.73 -13.41 3.35
CA ASP A 64 1.95 -14.64 3.53
C ASP A 64 0.51 -14.44 3.05
N THR A 65 -0.11 -13.28 3.29
CA THR A 65 -1.46 -12.94 2.81
C THR A 65 -1.54 -12.96 1.30
N PHE A 66 -0.61 -12.28 0.60
CA PHE A 66 -0.58 -12.27 -0.87
C PHE A 66 -0.35 -13.66 -1.44
N LYS A 67 0.56 -14.44 -0.84
CA LYS A 67 0.82 -15.83 -1.23
C LYS A 67 -0.41 -16.71 -1.06
N HIS A 68 -1.03 -16.70 0.12
CA HIS A 68 -2.21 -17.51 0.41
C HIS A 68 -3.39 -17.14 -0.49
N THR A 69 -3.60 -15.84 -0.72
CA THR A 69 -4.66 -15.35 -1.62
C THR A 69 -4.46 -15.86 -3.05
N ASP A 70 -3.23 -15.84 -3.56
CA ASP A 70 -2.90 -16.36 -4.89
C ASP A 70 -3.08 -17.89 -4.98
N GLU A 71 -2.59 -18.64 -3.98
CA GLU A 71 -2.76 -20.09 -3.95
C GLU A 71 -4.23 -20.51 -3.86
N GLU A 72 -5.02 -19.83 -3.03
CA GLU A 72 -6.45 -20.08 -2.89
C GLU A 72 -7.21 -19.74 -4.17
N PHE A 73 -6.94 -18.57 -4.76
CA PHE A 73 -7.55 -18.16 -6.02
C PHE A 73 -7.21 -19.13 -7.15
N LEU A 74 -5.95 -19.56 -7.28
CA LEU A 74 -5.55 -20.51 -8.33
C LEU A 74 -6.22 -21.88 -8.17
N LYS A 75 -6.38 -22.36 -6.92
CA LYS A 75 -7.15 -23.60 -6.64
C LYS A 75 -8.59 -23.45 -7.12
N GLN A 76 -9.26 -22.36 -6.72
CA GLN A 76 -10.64 -22.09 -7.13
C GLN A 76 -10.75 -21.95 -8.65
N ALA A 77 -9.89 -21.14 -9.28
CA ALA A 77 -9.85 -20.92 -10.72
C ALA A 77 -9.70 -22.22 -11.53
N SER A 78 -8.86 -23.15 -11.05
CA SER A 78 -8.65 -24.45 -11.71
C SER A 78 -9.83 -25.43 -11.56
N SER A 79 -10.67 -25.24 -10.54
CA SER A 79 -11.84 -26.10 -10.28
C SER A 79 -13.05 -25.74 -11.15
N GLN A 80 -13.05 -24.55 -11.75
CA GLN A 80 -14.15 -24.03 -12.57
C GLN A 80 -14.08 -24.56 -14.02
N LYS A 81 -15.23 -24.61 -14.69
CA LYS A 81 -15.34 -25.03 -16.10
C LYS A 81 -16.14 -24.00 -16.91
N PRO A 82 -15.49 -23.26 -17.84
CA PRO A 82 -14.06 -23.27 -18.15
C PRO A 82 -13.20 -22.73 -16.99
N ALA A 83 -11.95 -23.18 -16.90
CA ALA A 83 -11.01 -22.70 -15.88
C ALA A 83 -10.76 -21.20 -16.07
N TRP A 84 -10.79 -20.46 -14.96
CA TRP A 84 -10.55 -19.02 -14.98
C TRP A 84 -9.09 -18.73 -15.27
N LYS A 85 -8.86 -17.74 -16.13
CA LYS A 85 -7.51 -17.28 -16.52
C LYS A 85 -7.23 -15.86 -16.04
N ASP A 86 -8.13 -15.35 -15.20
CA ASP A 86 -8.14 -13.99 -14.73
C ASP A 86 -6.99 -13.73 -13.76
N GLY A 87 -6.63 -12.45 -13.70
CA GLY A 87 -5.61 -11.94 -12.80
C GLY A 87 -6.01 -10.57 -12.25
N SER A 88 -5.34 -10.19 -11.17
CA SER A 88 -5.52 -8.89 -10.54
C SER A 88 -4.20 -8.33 -10.03
N THR A 89 -4.07 -7.02 -10.18
CA THR A 89 -3.11 -6.23 -9.37
C THR A 89 -3.70 -6.02 -7.98
N ALA A 90 -2.83 -5.72 -7.02
CA ALA A 90 -3.23 -5.41 -5.66
C ALA A 90 -2.29 -4.36 -5.07
N THR A 91 -2.86 -3.25 -4.60
CA THR A 91 -2.15 -2.25 -3.80
C THR A 91 -2.85 -2.14 -2.46
N CYS A 92 -2.11 -2.42 -1.39
CA CYS A 92 -2.60 -2.36 -0.02
C CYS A 92 -1.80 -1.34 0.77
N VAL A 93 -2.51 -0.51 1.55
CA VAL A 93 -1.93 0.38 2.55
C VAL A 93 -2.47 -0.02 3.91
N LEU A 94 -1.58 -0.41 4.80
CA LEU A 94 -1.84 -0.73 6.20
C LEU A 94 -1.26 0.39 7.05
N ALA A 95 -2.11 1.04 7.85
CA ALA A 95 -1.68 2.04 8.81
C ALA A 95 -1.62 1.41 10.20
N VAL A 96 -0.44 1.46 10.84
CA VAL A 96 -0.22 1.03 12.22
C VAL A 96 0.38 2.21 12.96
N ASP A 97 -0.37 2.76 13.91
CA ASP A 97 -0.06 4.03 14.56
C ASP A 97 0.25 5.12 13.52
N ASN A 98 1.44 5.72 13.61
CA ASN A 98 1.90 6.77 12.71
C ASN A 98 2.78 6.21 11.55
N THR A 99 2.80 4.89 11.34
CA THR A 99 3.57 4.20 10.30
C THR A 99 2.65 3.58 9.25
N LEU A 100 2.97 3.83 7.98
CA LEU A 100 2.33 3.18 6.84
C LEU A 100 3.20 2.03 6.31
N TYR A 101 2.55 0.91 6.01
CA TYR A 101 3.10 -0.22 5.28
C TYR A 101 2.36 -0.38 3.97
N ILE A 102 3.08 -0.29 2.86
CA ILE A 102 2.52 -0.30 1.51
C ILE A 102 2.99 -1.57 0.83
N ALA A 103 2.07 -2.49 0.54
CA ALA A 103 2.33 -3.69 -0.25
C ALA A 103 1.75 -3.50 -1.65
N ASN A 104 2.61 -3.46 -2.66
CA ASN A 104 2.19 -3.29 -4.05
C ASN A 104 2.52 -4.51 -4.90
N LEU A 105 1.58 -4.91 -5.75
CA LEU A 105 1.72 -5.99 -6.72
C LEU A 105 1.06 -5.56 -8.04
N GLY A 106 1.86 -5.38 -9.08
CA GLY A 106 1.41 -4.87 -10.38
C GLY A 106 1.72 -3.39 -10.60
N ASP A 107 0.92 -2.75 -11.46
CA ASP A 107 1.12 -1.40 -12.02
C ASP A 107 0.29 -0.29 -11.35
N SER A 108 -0.47 -0.65 -10.33
CA SER A 108 -1.22 0.33 -9.52
C SER A 108 -0.27 1.07 -8.59
N ARG A 109 -0.65 2.28 -8.16
CA ARG A 109 0.24 3.15 -7.37
C ARG A 109 -0.46 3.72 -6.14
N ALA A 110 0.33 3.87 -5.07
CA ALA A 110 0.00 4.64 -3.88
C ALA A 110 0.94 5.86 -3.79
N ILE A 111 0.36 7.04 -3.61
CA ILE A 111 1.02 8.34 -3.58
C ILE A 111 0.61 9.07 -2.30
N LEU A 112 1.59 9.61 -1.57
CA LEU A 112 1.37 10.45 -0.39
C LEU A 112 1.43 11.92 -0.80
N CYS A 113 0.40 12.69 -0.43
CA CYS A 113 0.41 14.14 -0.54
C CYS A 113 1.00 14.73 0.75
N ARG A 114 2.16 15.39 0.61
CA ARG A 114 2.84 16.10 1.70
C ARG A 114 2.94 17.58 1.38
N TYR A 115 2.54 18.43 2.33
CA TYR A 115 2.77 19.87 2.21
C TYR A 115 4.23 20.21 2.52
N ASN A 116 4.94 20.80 1.57
CA ASN A 116 6.31 21.25 1.76
C ASN A 116 6.30 22.74 2.15
N GLU A 117 6.72 23.04 3.38
CA GLU A 117 6.73 24.39 3.94
C GLU A 117 7.77 25.30 3.26
N GLU A 118 8.91 24.76 2.82
CA GLU A 118 9.95 25.55 2.16
C GLU A 118 9.51 26.04 0.78
N SER A 119 8.89 25.15 0.00
CA SER A 119 8.40 25.48 -1.34
C SER A 119 6.97 26.02 -1.36
N GLN A 120 6.27 26.00 -0.23
CA GLN A 120 4.86 26.36 -0.07
C GLN A 120 3.95 25.63 -1.07
N LYS A 121 4.29 24.37 -1.37
CA LYS A 121 3.60 23.53 -2.38
C LYS A 121 3.36 22.13 -1.85
N TYR A 122 2.34 21.49 -2.40
CA TYR A 122 2.10 20.06 -2.18
C TYR A 122 3.02 19.24 -3.08
N ALA A 123 3.64 18.21 -2.49
CA ALA A 123 4.51 17.27 -3.18
C ALA A 123 3.88 15.88 -3.19
N ALA A 124 4.04 15.17 -4.32
CA ALA A 124 3.56 13.80 -4.52
C ALA A 124 4.68 12.78 -4.27
N LEU A 125 4.69 12.15 -3.10
CA LEU A 125 5.69 11.15 -2.72
C LEU A 125 5.21 9.75 -3.11
N SER A 126 5.95 9.06 -3.97
CA SER A 126 5.60 7.68 -4.35
C SER A 126 5.84 6.69 -3.19
N LEU A 127 4.77 6.02 -2.76
CA LEU A 127 4.79 5.00 -1.70
C LEU A 127 4.94 3.58 -2.25
N SER A 128 4.80 3.38 -3.56
CA SER A 128 4.83 2.07 -4.20
C SER A 128 5.78 2.03 -5.39
N LYS A 129 6.36 0.87 -5.66
CA LYS A 129 7.08 0.59 -6.90
C LYS A 129 6.18 -0.19 -7.85
N GLU A 130 6.08 0.26 -9.09
CA GLU A 130 5.33 -0.45 -10.13
C GLU A 130 6.07 -1.70 -10.59
N HIS A 131 5.32 -2.69 -11.05
CA HIS A 131 5.84 -3.95 -11.56
C HIS A 131 5.45 -4.12 -13.02
N ASN A 132 6.32 -3.64 -13.90
CA ASN A 132 6.17 -3.78 -15.34
C ASN A 132 7.24 -4.73 -15.93
N PRO A 133 6.94 -5.46 -17.02
CA PRO A 133 7.91 -6.36 -17.65
C PRO A 133 9.09 -5.67 -18.32
N THR A 134 9.05 -4.35 -18.52
CA THR A 134 10.14 -3.57 -19.14
C THR A 134 11.23 -3.17 -18.15
N GLN A 135 10.93 -3.14 -16.86
CA GLN A 135 11.90 -2.91 -15.79
C GLN A 135 12.97 -3.99 -15.80
N TYR A 136 14.22 -3.57 -15.65
CA TYR A 136 15.39 -4.44 -15.73
C TYR A 136 15.28 -5.68 -14.82
N GLU A 137 15.04 -5.46 -13.52
CA GLU A 137 14.91 -6.54 -12.52
C GLU A 137 13.77 -7.52 -12.85
N GLU A 138 12.62 -6.99 -13.26
CA GLU A 138 11.44 -7.79 -13.59
C GLU A 138 11.67 -8.60 -14.87
N ARG A 139 12.24 -7.98 -15.91
CA ARG A 139 12.59 -8.62 -17.17
C ARG A 139 13.59 -9.75 -16.98
N MET A 140 14.64 -9.51 -16.19
CA MET A 140 15.66 -10.51 -15.88
C MET A 140 15.06 -11.71 -15.13
N ARG A 141 14.16 -11.47 -14.16
CA ARG A 141 13.43 -12.55 -13.48
C ARG A 141 12.61 -13.38 -14.45
N ILE A 142 11.82 -12.72 -15.31
CA ILE A 142 10.96 -13.39 -16.31
C ILE A 142 11.80 -14.26 -17.25
N GLN A 143 12.91 -13.73 -17.77
CA GLN A 143 13.80 -14.47 -18.68
C GLN A 143 14.49 -15.65 -17.98
N LYS A 144 14.95 -15.48 -16.74
CA LYS A 144 15.56 -16.56 -15.95
C LYS A 144 14.57 -17.69 -15.66
N ALA A 145 13.28 -17.39 -15.54
CA ALA A 145 12.21 -18.38 -15.39
C ALA A 145 11.79 -19.04 -16.72
N GLY A 146 12.45 -18.72 -17.84
CA GLY A 146 12.10 -19.24 -19.17
C GLY A 146 10.96 -18.51 -19.87
N GLY A 147 10.47 -17.40 -19.30
CA GLY A 147 9.54 -16.48 -19.95
C GLY A 147 10.24 -15.55 -20.94
N ASN A 148 9.46 -14.81 -21.71
CA ASN A 148 9.97 -13.80 -22.63
C ASN A 148 9.15 -12.51 -22.53
N VAL A 149 9.77 -11.36 -22.81
CA VAL A 149 9.11 -10.06 -22.86
C VAL A 149 9.11 -9.58 -24.31
N ARG A 150 7.93 -9.40 -24.88
CA ARG A 150 7.70 -8.90 -26.26
C ARG A 150 6.76 -7.71 -26.20
N ASP A 151 7.11 -6.63 -26.88
CA ASP A 151 6.30 -5.38 -26.91
C ASP A 151 5.92 -4.87 -25.51
N GLY A 152 6.85 -5.01 -24.56
CA GLY A 152 6.64 -4.61 -23.16
C GLY A 152 5.74 -5.52 -22.32
N ARG A 153 5.33 -6.68 -22.87
CA ARG A 153 4.40 -7.62 -22.24
C ARG A 153 5.02 -9.00 -22.02
N VAL A 154 4.63 -9.69 -20.95
CA VAL A 154 5.02 -11.09 -20.70
C VAL A 154 4.36 -11.97 -21.77
N LEU A 155 5.19 -12.71 -22.51
CA LEU A 155 4.81 -13.49 -23.68
C LEU A 155 4.05 -12.71 -24.77
N GLY A 156 4.15 -11.38 -24.79
CA GLY A 156 3.40 -10.52 -25.71
C GLY A 156 1.94 -10.28 -25.30
N VAL A 157 1.51 -10.75 -24.12
CA VAL A 157 0.10 -10.66 -23.69
C VAL A 157 -0.08 -9.82 -22.42
N LEU A 158 0.59 -10.19 -21.33
CA LEU A 158 0.34 -9.58 -20.01
C LEU A 158 1.17 -8.31 -19.77
N GLU A 159 0.53 -7.21 -19.39
CA GLU A 159 1.18 -5.89 -19.16
C GLU A 159 1.93 -5.78 -17.83
N VAL A 160 1.62 -6.65 -16.87
CA VAL A 160 2.21 -6.64 -15.53
C VAL A 160 3.19 -7.79 -15.36
N SER A 161 4.24 -7.59 -14.57
CA SER A 161 5.21 -8.63 -14.24
C SER A 161 4.87 -9.40 -12.96
N ARG A 162 3.93 -8.87 -12.16
CA ARG A 162 3.46 -9.46 -10.90
C ARG A 162 1.95 -9.29 -10.75
N SER A 163 1.28 -10.34 -10.30
CA SER A 163 -0.17 -10.36 -10.12
C SER A 163 -0.62 -11.54 -9.26
N ILE A 164 -1.82 -11.41 -8.68
CA ILE A 164 -2.61 -12.51 -8.13
C ILE A 164 -3.37 -13.15 -9.30
N GLY A 165 -3.46 -14.48 -9.33
CA GLY A 165 -4.08 -15.20 -10.44
C GLY A 165 -3.13 -15.40 -11.61
N ASP A 166 -3.57 -15.22 -12.86
CA ASP A 166 -2.69 -15.35 -14.03
C ASP A 166 -1.90 -16.68 -14.08
N GLY A 167 -2.53 -17.77 -13.65
CA GLY A 167 -1.86 -19.06 -13.41
C GLY A 167 -1.03 -19.58 -14.58
N GLN A 168 -1.46 -19.30 -15.81
CA GLN A 168 -0.75 -19.67 -17.04
C GLN A 168 0.63 -19.00 -17.19
N TYR A 169 0.84 -17.84 -16.55
CA TYR A 169 2.10 -17.08 -16.61
C TYR A 169 3.02 -17.31 -15.41
N LYS A 170 2.57 -18.01 -14.36
CA LYS A 170 3.39 -18.27 -13.16
C LYS A 170 4.66 -19.06 -13.48
N ARG A 171 4.57 -20.00 -14.43
CA ARG A 171 5.74 -20.76 -14.93
C ARG A 171 6.68 -19.94 -15.81
N CYS A 172 6.26 -18.73 -16.20
CA CYS A 172 7.01 -17.82 -17.07
C CYS A 172 7.57 -16.61 -16.28
N GLY A 173 7.60 -16.69 -14.95
CA GLY A 173 8.23 -15.68 -14.09
C GLY A 173 7.31 -14.56 -13.58
N VAL A 174 6.01 -14.64 -13.85
CA VAL A 174 5.01 -13.83 -13.12
C VAL A 174 4.89 -14.38 -11.71
N ILE A 175 4.92 -13.51 -10.70
CA ILE A 175 4.88 -13.90 -9.28
C ILE A 175 3.84 -13.08 -8.52
N SER A 176 3.37 -13.62 -7.40
CA SER A 176 2.43 -12.96 -6.48
C SER A 176 3.12 -12.28 -5.28
N VAL A 177 4.45 -12.13 -5.33
CA VAL A 177 5.23 -11.51 -4.24
C VAL A 177 5.17 -9.97 -4.36
N PRO A 178 4.53 -9.25 -3.41
CA PRO A 178 4.47 -7.80 -3.44
C PRO A 178 5.81 -7.18 -3.03
N ASP A 179 6.07 -5.97 -3.51
CA ASP A 179 7.09 -5.10 -2.92
C ASP A 179 6.48 -4.36 -1.71
N ILE A 180 7.15 -4.41 -0.56
CA ILE A 180 6.69 -3.79 0.69
C ILE A 180 7.57 -2.61 1.06
N LYS A 181 6.97 -1.43 1.18
CA LYS A 181 7.63 -0.19 1.61
C LYS A 181 7.05 0.29 2.95
N ARG A 182 7.93 0.79 3.82
CA ARG A 182 7.55 1.48 5.07
C ARG A 182 7.66 2.99 4.88
N CYS A 183 6.72 3.74 5.42
CA CYS A 183 6.75 5.21 5.43
C CYS A 183 6.26 5.72 6.78
N GLN A 184 7.01 6.63 7.41
CA GLN A 184 6.58 7.33 8.61
C GLN A 184 5.76 8.57 8.22
N LEU A 185 4.56 8.69 8.78
CA LEU A 185 3.73 9.88 8.61
C LEU A 185 4.34 11.07 9.36
N ALA A 186 4.21 12.23 8.74
CA ALA A 186 4.60 13.51 9.29
C ALA A 186 3.37 14.43 9.38
N HIS A 187 3.41 15.42 10.28
CA HIS A 187 2.30 16.35 10.54
C HIS A 187 1.83 17.15 9.30
N ASN A 188 2.68 17.24 8.28
CA ASN A 188 2.40 17.93 7.02
C ASN A 188 1.82 17.00 5.94
N ASP A 189 1.63 15.71 6.23
CA ASP A 189 0.92 14.78 5.35
C ASP A 189 -0.58 15.06 5.36
N ARG A 190 -1.20 15.03 4.18
CA ARG A 190 -2.61 15.43 4.02
C ARG A 190 -3.52 14.28 3.64
N PHE A 191 -3.12 13.51 2.63
CA PHE A 191 -3.90 12.38 2.16
C PHE A 191 -3.02 11.39 1.38
N ILE A 192 -3.54 10.17 1.23
CA ILE A 192 -2.97 9.13 0.38
C ILE A 192 -3.90 8.93 -0.82
N LEU A 193 -3.35 9.00 -2.03
CA LEU A 193 -4.02 8.64 -3.27
C LEU A 193 -3.60 7.23 -3.66
N ILE A 194 -4.55 6.33 -3.80
CA ILE A 194 -4.34 4.99 -4.36
C ILE A 194 -5.16 4.90 -5.65
N ALA A 195 -4.52 4.58 -6.76
CA ALA A 195 -5.21 4.49 -8.05
C ALA A 195 -4.54 3.51 -9.00
N CYS A 196 -5.31 3.08 -9.99
CA CYS A 196 -4.81 2.24 -11.07
C CYS A 196 -4.04 3.04 -12.13
N ASP A 197 -3.32 2.31 -12.98
CA ASP A 197 -2.70 2.85 -14.21
C ASP A 197 -3.69 3.59 -15.13
N GLY A 198 -4.99 3.26 -15.14
CA GLY A 198 -6.00 4.00 -15.90
C GLY A 198 -6.02 5.48 -15.55
N LEU A 199 -5.70 5.85 -14.31
CA LEU A 199 -5.43 7.23 -13.92
C LEU A 199 -4.02 7.67 -14.37
N PHE A 200 -2.99 6.92 -13.99
CA PHE A 200 -1.59 7.33 -14.16
C PHE A 200 -1.04 7.27 -15.60
N LYS A 201 -1.81 6.69 -16.54
CA LYS A 201 -1.57 6.78 -17.99
C LYS A 201 -1.80 8.20 -18.52
N VAL A 202 -2.66 8.98 -17.85
CA VAL A 202 -3.06 10.34 -18.29
C VAL A 202 -2.84 11.43 -17.24
N PHE A 203 -2.34 11.06 -16.06
CA PHE A 203 -1.95 11.97 -14.99
C PHE A 203 -0.55 11.64 -14.47
N THR A 204 0.27 12.68 -14.28
CA THR A 204 1.44 12.55 -13.42
C THR A 204 1.01 12.53 -11.94
N PRO A 205 1.81 11.93 -11.03
CA PRO A 205 1.50 11.96 -9.60
C PRO A 205 1.29 13.37 -9.06
N GLU A 206 2.13 14.32 -9.48
CA GLU A 206 2.04 15.73 -9.07
C GLU A 206 0.77 16.41 -9.61
N GLU A 207 0.40 16.16 -10.87
CA GLU A 207 -0.86 16.68 -11.41
C GLU A 207 -2.08 16.14 -10.66
N ALA A 208 -2.09 14.85 -10.32
CA ALA A 208 -3.19 14.23 -9.59
C ALA A 208 -3.33 14.82 -8.17
N VAL A 209 -2.22 15.00 -7.45
CA VAL A 209 -2.21 15.63 -6.12
C VAL A 209 -2.71 17.07 -6.18
N ASN A 210 -2.17 17.88 -7.09
CA ASN A 210 -2.59 19.28 -7.24
C ASN A 210 -4.07 19.39 -7.66
N PHE A 211 -4.56 18.47 -8.49
CA PHE A 211 -5.97 18.41 -8.86
C PHE A 211 -6.87 18.11 -7.65
N ILE A 212 -6.50 17.15 -6.80
CA ILE A 212 -7.25 16.84 -5.58
C ILE A 212 -7.25 18.04 -4.64
N VAL A 213 -6.09 18.64 -4.38
CA VAL A 213 -5.95 19.83 -3.51
C VAL A 213 -6.87 20.96 -3.99
N SER A 214 -6.83 21.31 -5.28
CA SER A 214 -7.70 22.37 -5.82
C SER A 214 -9.19 22.04 -5.71
N CYS A 215 -9.57 20.76 -5.79
CA CYS A 215 -10.95 20.33 -5.52
C CYS A 215 -11.33 20.48 -4.05
N LEU A 216 -10.41 20.23 -3.11
CA LEU A 216 -10.67 20.35 -1.66
C LEU A 216 -10.81 21.82 -1.21
N GLU A 217 -10.18 22.74 -1.93
CA GLU A 217 -10.25 24.20 -1.71
C GLU A 217 -11.48 24.85 -2.37
N ASP A 218 -12.18 24.15 -3.27
CA ASP A 218 -13.38 24.65 -3.95
C ASP A 218 -14.56 24.78 -2.98
N LYS A 219 -14.90 26.01 -2.61
CA LYS A 219 -15.99 26.36 -1.69
C LYS A 219 -17.39 26.14 -2.27
N ASN A 220 -17.51 25.81 -3.56
CA ASN A 220 -18.81 25.62 -4.24
C ASN A 220 -19.34 24.18 -4.15
N ILE A 221 -18.62 23.27 -3.47
CA ILE A 221 -19.06 21.87 -3.31
C ILE A 221 -20.23 21.84 -2.32
N GLN A 222 -21.44 21.64 -2.86
CA GLN A 222 -22.66 21.52 -2.06
C GLN A 222 -22.63 20.25 -1.21
N THR A 223 -22.82 20.41 0.10
CA THR A 223 -22.92 19.30 1.05
C THR A 223 -24.30 18.66 0.92
N ARG A 224 -24.36 17.33 0.80
CA ARG A 224 -25.62 16.59 0.97
C ARG A 224 -25.94 16.51 2.46
N GLU A 225 -27.22 16.67 2.83
CA GLU A 225 -27.66 16.56 4.22
C GLU A 225 -27.23 15.22 4.83
N GLY A 226 -26.60 15.27 6.02
CA GLY A 226 -26.22 14.08 6.80
C GLY A 226 -24.80 13.54 6.59
N LYS A 227 -23.94 14.18 5.78
CA LYS A 227 -22.53 13.79 5.59
C LYS A 227 -21.57 14.85 6.11
N LEU A 228 -20.43 14.45 6.69
CA LEU A 228 -19.37 15.38 7.08
C LEU A 228 -18.91 16.14 5.83
N GLU A 229 -18.75 17.46 5.96
CA GLU A 229 -18.38 18.32 4.83
C GLU A 229 -17.06 17.88 4.18
N ALA A 230 -16.09 17.44 4.99
CA ALA A 230 -14.83 16.91 4.51
C ALA A 230 -15.02 15.68 3.61
N ASP A 231 -15.83 14.71 4.03
CA ASP A 231 -16.07 13.48 3.26
C ASP A 231 -16.72 13.79 1.91
N ALA A 232 -17.66 14.74 1.87
CA ALA A 232 -18.29 15.18 0.64
C ALA A 232 -17.27 15.81 -0.33
N ARG A 233 -16.31 16.59 0.18
CA ARG A 233 -15.24 17.18 -0.65
C ARG A 233 -14.28 16.12 -1.20
N TYR A 234 -13.87 15.14 -0.38
CA TYR A 234 -13.00 14.05 -0.84
C TYR A 234 -13.70 13.15 -1.85
N GLU A 235 -14.98 12.82 -1.64
CA GLU A 235 -15.78 12.06 -2.62
C GLU A 235 -15.90 12.82 -3.95
N ALA A 236 -16.19 14.13 -3.89
CA ALA A 236 -16.24 14.97 -5.07
C ALA A 236 -14.88 15.04 -5.79
N ALA A 237 -13.77 15.15 -5.05
CA ALA A 237 -12.43 15.17 -5.61
C ALA A 237 -12.09 13.84 -6.32
N CYS A 238 -12.39 12.69 -5.71
CA CYS A 238 -12.23 11.37 -6.33
C CYS A 238 -13.03 11.25 -7.64
N ASN A 239 -14.31 11.61 -7.61
CA ASN A 239 -15.19 11.54 -8.78
C ASN A 239 -14.73 12.48 -9.90
N ARG A 240 -14.37 13.72 -9.56
CA ARG A 240 -13.84 14.70 -10.52
C ARG A 240 -12.52 14.21 -11.14
N LEU A 241 -11.61 13.64 -10.34
CA LEU A 241 -10.33 13.14 -10.81
C LEU A 241 -10.51 11.96 -11.78
N ALA A 242 -11.36 10.98 -11.41
CA ALA A 242 -11.66 9.84 -12.26
C ALA A 242 -12.31 10.28 -13.59
N ASN A 243 -13.31 11.17 -13.53
CA ASN A 243 -13.95 11.72 -14.73
C ASN A 243 -12.96 12.50 -15.60
N LYS A 244 -12.05 13.26 -14.98
CA LYS A 244 -11.02 14.00 -15.72
C LYS A 244 -10.06 13.06 -16.44
N ALA A 245 -9.75 11.90 -15.86
CA ALA A 245 -8.92 10.89 -16.52
C ALA A 245 -9.61 10.34 -17.79
N VAL A 246 -10.91 10.05 -17.70
CA VAL A 246 -11.71 9.63 -18.86
C VAL A 246 -11.75 10.74 -19.94
N GLN A 247 -11.95 11.99 -19.54
CA GLN A 247 -11.92 13.14 -20.46
C GLN A 247 -10.56 13.34 -21.13
N ARG A 248 -9.46 12.98 -20.46
CA ARG A 248 -8.10 13.00 -21.02
C ARG A 248 -7.82 11.81 -21.96
N GLY A 249 -8.80 10.94 -22.20
CA GLY A 249 -8.69 9.83 -23.14
C GLY A 249 -8.17 8.54 -22.52
N SER A 250 -8.33 8.34 -21.20
CA SER A 250 -8.05 7.02 -20.61
C SER A 250 -8.98 5.98 -21.22
N ALA A 251 -8.38 4.96 -21.86
CA ALA A 251 -9.08 3.85 -22.50
C ALA A 251 -9.21 2.61 -21.58
N ASP A 252 -8.89 2.77 -20.29
CA ASP A 252 -8.83 1.69 -19.30
C ASP A 252 -9.86 1.93 -18.19
N ASN A 253 -10.06 0.93 -17.32
CA ASN A 253 -10.83 1.13 -16.10
C ASN A 253 -10.09 2.11 -15.18
N VAL A 254 -10.81 3.14 -14.73
CA VAL A 254 -10.28 4.14 -13.80
C VAL A 254 -10.87 3.89 -12.41
N THR A 255 -10.00 3.67 -11.44
CA THR A 255 -10.37 3.50 -10.03
C THR A 255 -9.43 4.35 -9.19
N VAL A 256 -10.04 5.12 -8.29
CA VAL A 256 -9.36 6.13 -7.47
C VAL A 256 -9.90 6.01 -6.05
N MET A 257 -9.00 5.97 -5.09
CA MET A 257 -9.28 6.02 -3.66
C MET A 257 -8.41 7.10 -3.04
N VAL A 258 -9.02 8.03 -2.31
CA VAL A 258 -8.29 9.03 -1.53
C VAL A 258 -8.61 8.83 -0.06
N VAL A 259 -7.57 8.65 0.73
CA VAL A 259 -7.65 8.47 2.19
C VAL A 259 -7.12 9.73 2.85
N ARG A 260 -7.98 10.45 3.56
CA ARG A 260 -7.60 11.61 4.34
C ARG A 260 -6.75 11.16 5.54
N ILE A 261 -5.69 11.92 5.84
CA ILE A 261 -4.90 11.76 7.07
C ILE A 261 -5.36 12.84 8.04
N GLU A 262 -5.75 12.43 9.24
CA GLU A 262 -6.06 13.31 10.36
C GLU A 262 -4.93 13.20 11.39
N HIS A 263 -4.53 14.35 11.95
CA HIS A 263 -3.49 14.48 12.98
C HIS A 263 -4.12 14.90 14.30
#